data_AF-A0A644X8A8-F1
#
_entry.id   AF-A0A644X8A8-F1
#
_cell.length_a   1.000
_cell.length_b   1.000
_cell.length_c   1.000
_cell.angle_alpha   90.00
_cell.angle_beta   90.00
_cell.angle_gamma   90.00
#
_symmetry.space_group_name_H-M   'P 1'
#
loop_
_entity.id
_entity.type
_entity.pdbx_description
1 polymer ?
#
loop_
_entity_poly.entity_id
_entity_poly.type
_entity_poly.pdbx_seq_one_letter_code
_entity_poly.pdbx_strand_id
1 'polypeptide(L)'
;MSTKIKKNNERGMIKMAVIRRRKPPTSKDIEVKKKTTEELNMFQEKNDLVKSVDAEQEIKVREHLNNNVLDGFEPAKSKTIPRSTSKGGVVGIVNSKSVKKISISREAVTRMNNPKYISISLSRDSFAIGEELPNNNNLLNIKTDNGKAVIYSSELISEITDKYGLDFSNRTSITFSDVEYIQHNGFTIAIIKVK
;
A
#
# COMPACT_ATOMS: atom_id res chain seq x y z
N MET A 1 -30.95 27.64 -20.17
CA MET A 1 -30.63 27.73 -21.62
C MET A 1 -29.11 27.84 -21.77
N SER A 2 -28.55 27.12 -22.75
CA SER A 2 -27.13 26.77 -22.89
C SER A 2 -26.46 27.62 -23.98
N THR A 3 -25.21 28.07 -23.77
CA THR A 3 -24.47 28.90 -24.74
C THR A 3 -23.25 28.14 -25.29
N LYS A 4 -23.20 27.94 -26.61
CA LYS A 4 -22.10 27.26 -27.34
C LYS A 4 -21.19 28.28 -28.05
N ILE A 5 -19.89 28.01 -28.01
CA ILE A 5 -18.78 28.73 -28.66
C ILE A 5 -18.53 28.13 -30.07
N LYS A 6 -18.17 28.96 -31.07
CA LYS A 6 -17.63 28.52 -32.38
C LYS A 6 -16.21 29.08 -32.61
N LYS A 7 -15.29 28.22 -33.02
CA LYS A 7 -13.91 28.51 -33.50
C LYS A 7 -13.92 28.87 -34.99
N ASN A 8 -12.92 29.62 -35.47
CA ASN A 8 -12.45 29.58 -36.86
C ASN A 8 -10.93 29.89 -36.96
N ASN A 9 -10.32 29.38 -38.02
CA ASN A 9 -8.91 29.03 -38.21
C ASN A 9 -8.45 29.65 -39.56
N GLU A 10 -7.31 30.33 -39.65
CA GLU A 10 -6.77 30.83 -40.92
C GLU A 10 -5.25 30.59 -41.04
N ARG A 11 -4.85 30.02 -42.18
CA ARG A 11 -3.47 29.85 -42.69
C ARG A 11 -3.40 30.45 -44.10
N GLY A 12 -2.33 31.19 -44.45
CA GLY A 12 -2.00 31.40 -45.88
C GLY A 12 -1.06 32.56 -46.25
N MET A 13 0.26 32.28 -46.23
CA MET A 13 1.35 32.78 -47.12
C MET A 13 1.74 34.28 -47.21
N ILE A 14 3.04 34.58 -46.99
CA ILE A 14 3.68 35.92 -47.13
C ILE A 14 4.82 35.87 -48.18
N LYS A 15 4.93 36.93 -48.99
CA LYS A 15 5.85 37.21 -50.11
C LYS A 15 7.34 37.34 -49.69
N MET A 16 8.27 36.98 -50.58
CA MET A 16 9.73 37.06 -50.36
C MET A 16 10.35 38.43 -50.75
N ALA A 17 11.33 38.91 -49.97
CA ALA A 17 12.09 40.15 -50.17
C ALA A 17 13.52 39.90 -50.70
N VAL A 18 14.03 40.78 -51.57
CA VAL A 18 15.36 40.68 -52.19
C VAL A 18 16.45 41.21 -51.25
N ILE A 19 17.39 40.34 -50.85
CA ILE A 19 18.48 40.63 -49.90
C ILE A 19 19.72 41.10 -50.67
N ARG A 20 20.18 42.34 -50.42
CA ARG A 20 21.50 42.83 -50.88
C ARG A 20 22.60 42.26 -49.97
N ARG A 21 23.68 41.73 -50.56
CA ARG A 21 24.76 41.03 -49.84
C ARG A 21 25.53 41.98 -48.91
N ARG A 22 25.77 41.54 -47.67
CA ARG A 22 26.64 42.24 -46.69
C ARG A 22 28.10 42.19 -47.15
N LYS A 23 28.86 43.25 -46.90
CA LYS A 23 30.33 43.24 -47.12
C LYS A 23 30.97 42.21 -46.18
N PRO A 24 31.97 41.43 -46.65
CA PRO A 24 32.66 40.47 -45.80
C PRO A 24 33.41 41.19 -44.67
N PRO A 25 33.54 40.57 -43.50
CA PRO A 25 34.26 41.13 -42.36
C PRO A 25 35.73 41.37 -42.74
N THR A 26 36.28 42.48 -42.26
CA THR A 26 37.67 42.85 -42.50
C THR A 26 38.60 41.99 -41.64
N SER A 27 39.88 41.87 -42.02
CA SER A 27 40.88 41.09 -41.26
C SER A 27 40.98 41.52 -39.80
N LYS A 28 40.86 42.82 -39.52
CA LYS A 28 40.81 43.36 -38.15
C LYS A 28 39.59 42.90 -37.35
N ASP A 29 38.42 42.79 -37.99
CA ASP A 29 37.18 42.33 -37.33
C ASP A 29 37.27 40.85 -36.94
N ILE A 30 37.97 40.06 -37.76
CA ILE A 30 38.20 38.63 -37.51
C ILE A 30 39.18 38.45 -36.35
N GLU A 31 40.24 39.27 -36.26
CA GLU A 31 41.24 39.18 -35.21
C GLU A 31 40.70 39.60 -33.83
N VAL A 32 39.92 40.68 -33.78
CA VAL A 32 39.24 41.11 -32.53
C VAL A 32 38.29 40.01 -32.05
N LYS A 33 37.50 39.42 -32.95
CA LYS A 33 36.57 38.34 -32.60
C LYS A 33 37.31 37.10 -32.07
N LYS A 34 38.48 36.76 -32.63
CA LYS A 34 39.31 35.64 -32.13
C LYS A 34 39.84 35.90 -30.72
N LYS A 35 40.43 37.08 -30.46
CA LYS A 35 40.95 37.44 -29.13
C LYS A 35 39.86 37.43 -28.05
N THR A 36 38.68 37.98 -28.35
CA THR A 36 37.55 37.96 -27.40
C THR A 36 37.03 36.55 -27.14
N THR A 37 37.08 35.65 -28.12
CA THR A 37 36.63 34.25 -27.96
C THR A 37 37.65 33.44 -27.14
N GLU A 38 38.95 33.68 -27.32
CA GLU A 38 40.02 33.05 -26.56
C GLU A 38 39.99 33.47 -25.08
N GLU A 39 39.79 34.77 -24.80
CA GLU A 39 39.63 35.28 -23.43
C GLU A 39 38.41 34.68 -22.73
N LEU A 40 37.27 34.57 -23.42
CA LEU A 40 36.06 33.94 -22.87
C LEU A 40 36.28 32.45 -22.54
N ASN A 41 36.99 31.71 -23.40
CA ASN A 41 37.30 30.30 -23.17
C ASN A 41 38.24 30.11 -21.96
N MET A 42 39.25 30.97 -21.80
CA MET A 42 40.18 30.91 -20.66
C MET A 42 39.49 31.20 -19.31
N PHE A 43 38.48 32.08 -19.29
CA PHE A 43 37.69 32.35 -18.08
C PHE A 43 36.74 31.20 -17.73
N GLN A 44 36.21 30.50 -18.72
CA GLN A 44 35.33 29.35 -18.53
C GLN A 44 36.09 28.18 -17.87
N GLU A 45 37.27 27.83 -18.41
CA GLU A 45 38.10 26.73 -17.90
C GLU A 45 38.55 26.96 -16.45
N LYS A 46 38.92 28.19 -16.09
CA LYS A 46 39.30 28.51 -14.70
C LYS A 46 38.15 28.36 -13.71
N ASN A 47 36.93 28.74 -14.10
CA ASN A 47 35.77 28.61 -13.22
C ASN A 47 35.32 27.15 -13.04
N ASP A 48 35.46 26.34 -14.09
CA ASP A 48 35.13 24.91 -14.02
C ASP A 48 36.17 24.11 -13.21
N LEU A 49 37.45 24.52 -13.23
CA LEU A 49 38.47 23.98 -12.34
C LEU A 49 38.25 24.37 -10.86
N VAL A 50 37.81 25.59 -10.56
CA VAL A 50 37.58 26.01 -9.16
C VAL A 50 36.34 25.32 -8.56
N LYS A 51 35.27 25.11 -9.35
CA LYS A 51 34.06 24.40 -8.88
C LYS A 51 34.26 22.90 -8.62
N SER A 52 35.16 22.25 -9.35
CA SER A 52 35.41 20.81 -9.19
C SER A 52 36.24 20.50 -7.93
N VAL A 53 37.15 21.39 -7.55
CA VAL A 53 37.98 21.22 -6.34
C VAL A 53 37.14 21.34 -5.06
N ASP A 54 36.16 22.24 -5.00
CA ASP A 54 35.29 22.41 -3.82
C ASP A 54 34.28 21.27 -3.65
N ALA A 55 33.74 20.73 -4.75
CA ALA A 55 32.75 19.65 -4.72
C ALA A 55 33.34 18.29 -4.31
N GLU A 56 34.57 17.97 -4.74
CA GLU A 56 35.23 16.71 -4.38
C GLU A 56 35.65 16.66 -2.90
N GLN A 57 35.97 17.81 -2.30
CA GLN A 57 36.31 17.90 -0.88
C GLN A 57 35.08 17.75 0.03
N GLU A 58 33.92 18.31 -0.34
CA GLU A 58 32.67 18.10 0.40
C GLU A 58 32.17 16.64 0.36
N ILE A 59 32.34 15.94 -0.76
CA ILE A 59 31.91 14.53 -0.90
C ILE A 59 32.75 13.62 0.01
N LYS A 60 34.08 13.80 0.07
CA LYS A 60 34.96 13.01 0.94
C LYS A 60 34.68 13.23 2.44
N VAL A 61 34.32 14.46 2.84
CA VAL A 61 33.97 14.77 4.24
C VAL A 61 32.63 14.14 4.64
N ARG A 62 31.63 14.12 3.74
CA ARG A 62 30.34 13.47 4.00
C ARG A 62 30.42 11.94 4.04
N GLU A 63 31.25 11.31 3.21
CA GLU A 63 31.43 9.86 3.26
C GLU A 63 32.12 9.39 4.56
N HIS A 64 33.13 10.13 5.06
CA HIS A 64 33.81 9.76 6.32
C HIS A 64 32.94 9.95 7.57
N LEU A 65 32.03 10.92 7.59
CA LEU A 65 31.08 11.10 8.70
C LEU A 65 30.00 10.01 8.75
N ASN A 66 29.66 9.40 7.61
CA ASN A 66 28.61 8.39 7.52
C ASN A 66 29.08 6.97 7.88
N ASN A 67 30.38 6.68 7.73
CA ASN A 67 30.91 5.33 7.99
C ASN A 67 30.92 4.96 9.48
N ASN A 68 30.92 5.93 10.39
CA ASN A 68 30.99 5.68 11.83
C ASN A 68 29.63 5.75 12.55
N VAL A 69 28.55 6.10 11.84
CA VAL A 69 27.20 6.23 12.46
C VAL A 69 26.71 4.87 12.97
N LEU A 70 27.13 3.78 12.35
CA LEU A 70 26.67 2.43 12.66
C LEU A 70 27.58 1.66 13.62
N ASP A 71 28.73 2.22 14.01
CA ASP A 71 29.73 1.54 14.86
C ASP A 71 29.22 1.23 16.28
N GLY A 72 28.13 1.88 16.71
CA GLY A 72 27.46 1.62 18.00
C GLY A 72 26.22 0.75 17.92
N PHE A 73 25.85 0.24 16.74
CA PHE A 73 24.61 -0.51 16.55
C PHE A 73 24.85 -1.99 16.82
N GLU A 74 24.19 -2.54 17.84
CA GLU A 74 24.20 -3.98 18.08
C GLU A 74 23.13 -4.69 17.24
N PRO A 75 23.43 -5.86 16.64
CA PRO A 75 22.43 -6.63 15.93
C PRO A 75 21.37 -7.16 16.92
N ALA A 76 20.11 -7.14 16.49
CA ALA A 76 19.02 -7.74 17.26
C ALA A 76 19.29 -9.24 17.45
N LYS A 77 19.36 -9.69 18.72
CA LYS A 77 19.59 -11.09 19.09
C LYS A 77 18.41 -12.01 18.78
N SER A 78 17.25 -11.44 18.43
CA SER A 78 16.03 -12.18 18.15
C SER A 78 16.11 -12.92 16.82
N LYS A 79 15.61 -14.16 16.80
CA LYS A 79 15.44 -14.94 15.58
C LYS A 79 13.95 -15.16 15.35
N THR A 80 13.49 -14.92 14.12
CA THR A 80 12.13 -15.22 13.71
C THR A 80 12.00 -16.74 13.57
N ILE A 81 11.29 -17.39 14.50
CA ILE A 81 11.01 -18.82 14.41
C ILE A 81 9.68 -18.96 13.66
N PRO A 82 9.66 -19.50 12.43
CA PRO A 82 8.41 -19.82 11.76
C PRO A 82 7.72 -20.92 12.56
N ARG A 83 6.58 -20.62 13.17
CA ARG A 83 5.74 -21.68 13.75
C ARG A 83 5.09 -22.46 12.62
N SER A 84 5.38 -23.75 12.51
CA SER A 84 4.57 -24.65 11.67
C SER A 84 3.19 -24.76 12.32
N THR A 85 2.15 -24.25 11.66
CA THR A 85 0.77 -24.40 12.10
C THR A 85 0.22 -25.71 11.53
N SER A 86 0.06 -26.71 12.39
CA SER A 86 -0.61 -27.96 12.02
C SER A 86 -2.11 -27.68 11.92
N LYS A 87 -2.63 -27.66 10.68
CA LYS A 87 -4.03 -27.39 10.31
C LYS A 87 -4.46 -25.94 10.57
N GLY A 88 -4.68 -25.19 9.49
CA GLY A 88 -5.16 -23.81 9.56
C GLY A 88 -6.56 -23.75 10.17
N GLY A 89 -6.75 -22.88 11.15
CA GLY A 89 -8.06 -22.66 11.75
C GLY A 89 -9.02 -21.89 10.84
N VAL A 90 -10.30 -22.18 11.00
CA VAL A 90 -11.39 -21.71 10.14
C VAL A 90 -11.94 -20.38 10.66
N VAL A 91 -12.18 -20.28 11.96
CA VAL A 91 -12.65 -19.04 12.61
C VAL A 91 -11.75 -18.71 13.79
N GLY A 92 -11.20 -17.49 13.82
CA GLY A 92 -10.43 -16.95 14.93
C GLY A 92 -11.19 -15.83 15.62
N ILE A 93 -11.41 -15.97 16.91
CA ILE A 93 -11.96 -14.92 17.78
C ILE A 93 -10.81 -14.25 18.50
N VAL A 94 -10.73 -12.93 18.40
CA VAL A 94 -9.76 -12.10 19.11
C VAL A 94 -10.50 -11.27 20.12
N ASN A 95 -10.14 -11.42 21.40
CA ASN A 95 -10.67 -10.61 22.49
C ASN A 95 -9.49 -10.06 23.29
N SER A 96 -9.09 -8.84 22.95
CA SER A 96 -8.02 -8.12 23.64
C SER A 96 -8.50 -6.74 24.03
N LYS A 97 -7.77 -6.06 24.93
CA LYS A 97 -8.10 -4.69 25.35
C LYS A 97 -8.17 -3.72 24.16
N SER A 98 -7.33 -3.90 23.15
CA SER A 98 -7.22 -3.00 22.00
C SER A 98 -8.08 -3.41 20.80
N VAL A 99 -8.29 -4.71 20.61
CA VAL A 99 -8.97 -5.25 19.42
C VAL A 99 -9.91 -6.37 19.81
N LYS A 100 -11.16 -6.24 19.37
CA LYS A 100 -12.20 -7.27 19.44
C LYS A 100 -12.71 -7.57 18.02
N LYS A 101 -12.44 -8.79 17.54
CA LYS A 101 -12.80 -9.16 16.16
C LYS A 101 -13.02 -10.66 15.98
N ILE A 102 -13.87 -11.00 15.03
CA ILE A 102 -13.97 -12.34 14.46
C ILE A 102 -13.24 -12.32 13.12
N SER A 103 -12.44 -13.34 12.87
CA SER A 103 -11.73 -13.56 11.60
C SER A 103 -12.15 -14.91 11.03
N ILE A 104 -12.46 -14.95 9.75
CA ILE A 104 -12.89 -16.16 9.04
C ILE A 104 -11.85 -16.42 7.95
N SER A 105 -11.39 -17.66 7.86
CA SER A 105 -10.34 -18.06 6.94
C SER A 105 -10.75 -17.80 5.49
N ARG A 106 -9.75 -17.51 4.65
CA ARG A 106 -9.96 -17.32 3.21
C ARG A 106 -10.67 -18.52 2.58
N GLU A 107 -10.35 -19.73 3.03
CA GLU A 107 -10.97 -20.95 2.54
C GLU A 107 -12.47 -20.99 2.85
N ALA A 108 -12.88 -20.70 4.10
CA ALA A 108 -14.29 -20.66 4.47
C ALA A 108 -15.07 -19.58 3.70
N VAL A 109 -14.49 -18.38 3.58
CA VAL A 109 -15.10 -17.28 2.81
C VAL A 109 -15.28 -17.66 1.34
N THR A 110 -14.28 -18.32 0.76
CA THR A 110 -14.34 -18.79 -0.64
C THR A 110 -15.43 -19.86 -0.82
N ARG A 111 -15.55 -20.80 0.11
CA ARG A 111 -16.62 -21.83 0.10
C ARG A 111 -18.02 -21.23 0.25
N MET A 112 -18.13 -20.10 0.93
CA MET A 112 -19.37 -19.30 1.03
C MET A 112 -19.60 -18.35 -0.15
N ASN A 113 -18.85 -18.49 -1.25
CA ASN A 113 -18.95 -17.65 -2.44
C ASN A 113 -18.63 -16.15 -2.21
N ASN A 114 -17.72 -15.85 -1.28
CA ASN A 114 -17.23 -14.50 -0.99
C ASN A 114 -18.37 -13.50 -0.70
N PRO A 115 -19.18 -13.74 0.34
CA PRO A 115 -20.32 -12.90 0.64
C PRO A 115 -19.87 -11.49 1.07
N LYS A 116 -20.67 -10.45 0.80
CA LYS A 116 -20.36 -9.07 1.23
C LYS A 116 -20.77 -8.77 2.67
N TYR A 117 -21.74 -9.52 3.16
CA TYR A 117 -22.28 -9.44 4.50
C TYR A 117 -22.40 -10.86 5.01
N ILE A 118 -22.31 -11.03 6.33
CA ILE A 118 -22.57 -12.33 6.92
C ILE A 118 -23.52 -12.18 8.11
N SER A 119 -24.38 -13.16 8.28
CA SER A 119 -25.17 -13.36 9.47
C SER A 119 -24.48 -14.41 10.35
N ILE A 120 -24.67 -14.27 11.67
CA ILE A 120 -24.15 -15.22 12.67
C ILE A 120 -25.28 -15.63 13.59
N SER A 121 -25.49 -16.93 13.73
CA SER A 121 -26.47 -17.50 14.65
C SER A 121 -25.78 -18.42 15.65
N LEU A 122 -26.12 -18.30 16.93
CA LEU A 122 -25.48 -19.03 18.01
C LEU A 122 -26.38 -20.17 18.51
N SER A 123 -25.87 -21.39 18.61
CA SER A 123 -26.58 -22.53 19.24
C SER A 123 -25.98 -22.87 20.61
N ARG A 124 -26.22 -24.09 21.13
CA ARG A 124 -25.67 -24.53 22.42
C ARG A 124 -24.16 -24.78 22.34
N ASP A 125 -23.72 -25.55 21.35
CA ASP A 125 -22.33 -26.05 21.25
C ASP A 125 -21.64 -25.65 19.92
N SER A 126 -22.34 -24.87 19.10
CA SER A 126 -21.87 -24.46 17.78
C SER A 126 -22.48 -23.13 17.36
N PHE A 127 -21.86 -22.46 16.41
CA PHE A 127 -22.44 -21.29 15.76
C PHE A 127 -22.37 -21.41 14.23
N ALA A 128 -23.37 -20.85 13.58
CA ALA A 128 -23.48 -20.83 12.13
C ALA A 128 -23.08 -19.45 11.59
N ILE A 129 -22.38 -19.45 10.45
CA ILE A 129 -22.02 -18.27 9.68
C ILE A 129 -22.45 -18.51 8.24
N GLY A 130 -23.15 -17.55 7.64
CA GLY A 130 -23.52 -17.59 6.23
C GLY A 130 -23.93 -16.20 5.75
N GLU A 131 -24.09 -16.04 4.44
CA GLU A 131 -24.67 -14.80 3.89
C GLU A 131 -26.11 -14.61 4.37
N GLU A 132 -26.87 -15.70 4.35
CA GLU A 132 -28.25 -15.78 4.84
C GLU A 132 -28.37 -16.94 5.82
N LEU A 133 -29.03 -16.70 6.96
CA LEU A 133 -29.32 -17.71 7.97
C LEU A 133 -30.82 -17.72 8.28
N PRO A 134 -31.45 -18.90 8.50
CA PRO A 134 -32.85 -18.97 8.88
C PRO A 134 -33.13 -18.16 10.15
N ASN A 135 -34.22 -17.39 10.15
CA ASN A 135 -34.67 -16.59 11.29
C ASN A 135 -33.65 -15.54 11.79
N ASN A 136 -32.70 -15.12 10.95
CA ASN A 136 -31.71 -14.13 11.33
C ASN A 136 -31.52 -13.08 10.23
N ASN A 137 -32.00 -11.88 10.53
CA ASN A 137 -31.92 -10.73 9.62
C ASN A 137 -30.76 -9.78 9.99
N ASN A 138 -29.95 -10.14 10.99
CA ASN A 138 -28.82 -9.33 11.41
C ASN A 138 -27.63 -9.57 10.46
N LEU A 139 -27.50 -8.69 9.47
CA LEU A 139 -26.41 -8.70 8.51
C LEU A 139 -25.25 -7.85 9.02
N LEU A 140 -24.10 -8.49 9.23
CA LEU A 140 -22.87 -7.86 9.67
C LEU A 140 -22.00 -7.53 8.46
N ASN A 141 -21.55 -6.29 8.37
CA ASN A 141 -20.61 -5.87 7.35
C ASN A 141 -19.22 -6.48 7.62
N ILE A 142 -18.61 -7.06 6.59
CA ILE A 142 -17.28 -7.65 6.69
C ILE A 142 -16.23 -6.73 6.09
N LYS A 143 -15.05 -6.71 6.69
CA LYS A 143 -13.84 -6.16 6.09
C LYS A 143 -13.00 -7.31 5.56
N THR A 144 -12.43 -7.15 4.37
CA THR A 144 -11.51 -8.13 3.81
C THR A 144 -10.08 -7.77 4.21
N ASP A 145 -9.39 -8.70 4.85
CA ASP A 145 -7.99 -8.57 5.27
C ASP A 145 -7.20 -9.78 4.78
N ASN A 146 -6.32 -9.58 3.80
CA ASN A 146 -5.55 -10.65 3.15
C ASN A 146 -6.41 -11.86 2.69
N GLY A 147 -7.61 -11.58 2.15
CA GLY A 147 -8.58 -12.59 1.71
C GLY A 147 -9.36 -13.29 2.83
N LYS A 148 -9.12 -12.94 4.10
CA LYS A 148 -9.96 -13.34 5.23
C LYS A 148 -11.10 -12.34 5.41
N ALA A 149 -12.25 -12.81 5.87
CA ALA A 149 -13.32 -11.91 6.31
C ALA A 149 -13.11 -11.56 7.78
N VAL A 150 -13.27 -10.29 8.13
CA VAL A 150 -13.06 -9.77 9.48
C VAL A 150 -14.24 -8.91 9.90
N ILE A 151 -14.80 -9.22 11.07
CA ILE A 151 -15.85 -8.42 11.70
C ILE A 151 -15.27 -7.81 12.98
N TYR A 152 -15.39 -6.50 13.10
CA TYR A 152 -15.06 -5.77 14.34
C TYR A 152 -16.36 -5.46 15.07
N SER A 153 -16.58 -6.12 16.21
CA SER A 153 -17.73 -5.84 17.08
C SER A 153 -17.40 -6.26 18.50
N SER A 154 -17.47 -5.33 19.44
CA SER A 154 -17.25 -5.63 20.86
C SER A 154 -18.39 -6.43 21.46
N GLU A 155 -19.64 -6.10 21.09
CA GLU A 155 -20.86 -6.71 21.63
C GLU A 155 -20.97 -8.16 21.20
N LEU A 156 -20.78 -8.44 19.92
CA LEU A 156 -20.80 -9.80 19.38
C LEU A 156 -19.72 -10.69 20.01
N ILE A 157 -18.53 -10.12 20.26
CA ILE A 157 -17.44 -10.86 20.90
C ILE A 157 -17.81 -11.17 22.35
N SER A 158 -18.40 -10.22 23.08
CA SER A 158 -18.90 -10.49 24.44
C SER A 158 -19.99 -11.55 24.42
N GLU A 159 -20.99 -11.45 23.54
CA GLU A 159 -22.09 -12.43 23.42
C GLU A 159 -21.56 -13.85 23.19
N ILE A 160 -20.62 -14.03 22.26
CA ILE A 160 -20.01 -15.33 21.96
C ILE A 160 -19.16 -15.82 23.14
N THR A 161 -18.37 -14.93 23.75
CA THR A 161 -17.49 -15.27 24.88
C THR A 161 -18.32 -15.73 26.07
N ASP A 162 -19.37 -14.99 26.41
CA ASP A 162 -20.25 -15.26 27.55
C ASP A 162 -21.07 -16.52 27.31
N LYS A 163 -21.60 -16.72 26.10
CA LYS A 163 -22.42 -17.90 25.76
C LYS A 163 -21.66 -19.21 25.86
N TYR A 164 -20.41 -19.24 25.41
CA TYR A 164 -19.60 -20.46 25.37
C TYR A 164 -18.54 -20.54 26.47
N GLY A 165 -18.49 -19.57 27.40
CA GLY A 165 -17.52 -19.55 28.48
C GLY A 165 -16.06 -19.51 28.00
N LEU A 166 -15.78 -18.75 26.94
CA LEU A 166 -14.44 -18.69 26.35
C LEU A 166 -13.47 -17.91 27.25
N ASP A 167 -12.36 -18.54 27.67
CA ASP A 167 -11.36 -17.89 28.53
C ASP A 167 -10.21 -17.24 27.72
N PHE A 168 -10.09 -15.91 27.87
CA PHE A 168 -9.03 -15.07 27.28
C PHE A 168 -8.05 -14.51 28.34
N SER A 169 -8.06 -15.03 29.57
CA SER A 169 -7.20 -14.56 30.67
C SER A 169 -5.70 -14.57 30.33
N ASN A 170 -5.25 -15.62 29.64
CA ASN A 170 -3.85 -15.86 29.26
C ASN A 170 -3.57 -15.83 27.76
N ARG A 171 -4.58 -15.46 26.95
CA ARG A 171 -4.50 -15.51 25.49
C ARG A 171 -5.33 -14.39 24.88
N THR A 172 -4.90 -13.88 23.74
CA THR A 172 -5.62 -12.82 23.03
C THR A 172 -6.58 -13.37 21.97
N SER A 173 -6.43 -14.63 21.58
CA SER A 173 -7.26 -15.26 20.56
C SER A 173 -7.52 -16.75 20.82
N ILE A 174 -8.66 -17.22 20.32
CA ILE A 174 -9.07 -18.62 20.25
C ILE A 174 -9.42 -18.91 18.81
N THR A 175 -9.00 -20.05 18.28
CA THR A 175 -9.23 -20.42 16.90
C THR A 175 -9.91 -21.79 16.80
N PHE A 176 -11.03 -21.83 16.09
CA PHE A 176 -11.83 -23.02 15.84
C PHE A 176 -11.47 -23.61 14.48
N SER A 177 -11.29 -24.92 14.44
CA SER A 177 -10.89 -25.65 13.23
C SER A 177 -11.93 -26.69 12.79
N ASP A 178 -12.87 -27.03 13.67
CA ASP A 178 -13.94 -27.99 13.38
C ASP A 178 -15.12 -27.26 12.74
N VAL A 179 -15.33 -27.52 11.45
CA VAL A 179 -16.35 -26.88 10.62
C VAL A 179 -17.07 -27.90 9.75
N GLU A 180 -18.39 -27.77 9.69
CA GLU A 180 -19.25 -28.47 8.73
C GLU A 180 -19.87 -27.43 7.79
N TYR A 181 -20.03 -27.79 6.51
CA TYR A 181 -20.67 -26.90 5.53
C TYR A 181 -21.97 -27.54 5.07
N ILE A 182 -23.06 -26.76 5.11
CA ILE A 182 -24.37 -27.16 4.62
C ILE A 182 -24.84 -26.18 3.55
N GLN A 183 -25.75 -26.61 2.69
CA GLN A 183 -26.38 -25.75 1.69
C GLN A 183 -27.84 -25.51 2.08
N HIS A 184 -28.27 -24.25 2.08
CA HIS A 184 -29.64 -23.85 2.40
C HIS A 184 -30.04 -22.68 1.51
N ASN A 185 -31.17 -22.78 0.80
CA ASN A 185 -31.65 -21.75 -0.15
C ASN A 185 -30.61 -21.29 -1.19
N GLY A 186 -29.68 -22.18 -1.60
CA GLY A 186 -28.60 -21.84 -2.53
C GLY A 186 -27.39 -21.15 -1.88
N PHE A 187 -27.43 -20.87 -0.58
CA PHE A 187 -26.31 -20.35 0.19
C PHE A 187 -25.58 -21.45 0.93
N THR A 188 -24.25 -21.35 0.97
CA THR A 188 -23.41 -22.22 1.80
C THR A 188 -23.30 -21.61 3.19
N ILE A 189 -23.63 -22.41 4.21
CA ILE A 189 -23.53 -22.04 5.62
C ILE A 189 -22.41 -22.86 6.26
N ALA A 190 -21.52 -22.20 6.99
CA ALA A 190 -20.51 -22.83 7.82
C ALA A 190 -21.02 -23.00 9.25
N ILE A 191 -20.99 -24.21 9.80
CA ILE A 191 -21.31 -24.54 11.18
C ILE A 191 -19.99 -24.83 11.91
N ILE A 192 -19.65 -24.01 12.89
CA ILE A 192 -18.41 -24.10 13.66
C ILE A 192 -18.71 -24.71 15.02
N LYS A 193 -18.01 -25.79 15.36
CA LYS A 193 -18.12 -26.44 16.68
C LYS A 193 -17.16 -25.79 17.68
N VAL A 194 -17.63 -25.56 18.90
CA VAL A 194 -16.89 -24.84 19.96
C VAL A 194 -16.10 -25.78 20.89
N LYS A 195 -16.03 -27.08 20.55
CA LYS A 195 -15.45 -28.14 21.38
C LYS A 195 -13.97 -27.98 21.68
#